data_AF-A0A6M0A9A4-F1
#
_entry.id   AF-A0A6M0A9A4-F1
#
_cell.length_a   1.000
_cell.length_b   1.000
_cell.length_c   1.000
_cell.angle_alpha   90.00
_cell.angle_beta   90.00
_cell.angle_gamma   90.00
#
_symmetry.space_group_name_H-M   'P 1'
#
loop_
_entity.id
_entity.type
_entity.pdbx_description
1 polymer ?
#
loop_
_entity_poly.entity_id
_entity_poly.type
_entity_poly.pdbx_seq_one_letter_code
_entity_poly.pdbx_strand_id
1 'polypeptide(L)'
;KDDPNVFIAGDLLWYPVQGQPKINQAPDVMVVIGRPKGHRPSYKTWVEDNLNPQVTFEIASHTNTIKELEEDKLKFYQTHGVEEYYLFDPNRTKLKGWLRSSEKLEPIPQMLGWVSPRLGITFDLVESELVLYYPNGERFATYLEIVEQRDMAQQQRDMAQQQRDVAQQQRDMAQQQVEFERLEKEQAQEALEQQRLEKAQAQEALEQQRLEKAQAQEALELERSRMKALLEQLKAQGINPEDFDL
;
A
#
# COMPACT_ATOMS: atom_id res chain seq x y z
N LYS A 1 -0.32 -25.22 3.30
CA LYS A 1 -0.44 -23.84 3.84
C LYS A 1 -1.59 -23.07 3.17
N ASP A 2 -1.66 -23.14 1.84
CA ASP A 2 -2.57 -22.31 1.05
C ASP A 2 -3.91 -22.95 0.71
N ASP A 3 -4.13 -24.21 1.11
CA ASP A 3 -5.43 -24.84 0.96
C ASP A 3 -6.47 -24.09 1.82
N PRO A 4 -7.47 -23.42 1.21
CA PRO A 4 -8.50 -22.71 1.95
C PRO A 4 -9.44 -23.65 2.71
N ASN A 5 -9.46 -24.94 2.35
CA ASN A 5 -10.33 -25.99 2.90
C ASN A 5 -9.64 -26.83 3.97
N VAL A 6 -8.63 -26.29 4.65
CA VAL A 6 -8.07 -26.89 5.86
C VAL A 6 -8.24 -25.92 7.02
N PHE A 7 -8.98 -26.34 8.02
CA PHE A 7 -9.13 -25.62 9.28
C PHE A 7 -8.11 -26.12 10.30
N ILE A 8 -7.40 -25.20 10.94
CA ILE A 8 -6.46 -25.48 12.01
C ILE A 8 -6.81 -24.56 13.17
N ALA A 9 -6.88 -25.11 14.38
CA ALA A 9 -7.07 -24.34 15.59
C ALA A 9 -6.29 -24.97 16.74
N GLY A 10 -5.90 -24.15 17.71
CA GLY A 10 -5.37 -24.59 18.99
C GLY A 10 -6.24 -24.13 20.14
N ASP A 11 -6.28 -24.91 21.22
CA ASP A 11 -7.06 -24.66 22.44
C ASP A 11 -8.55 -24.41 22.21
N LEU A 12 -9.09 -24.89 21.08
CA LEU A 12 -10.48 -24.70 20.72
C LEU A 12 -11.31 -25.89 21.23
N LEU A 13 -12.35 -25.60 22.02
CA LEU A 13 -13.27 -26.65 22.49
C LEU A 13 -13.97 -27.33 21.32
N TRP A 14 -13.78 -28.64 21.20
CA TRP A 14 -14.45 -29.52 20.25
C TRP A 14 -15.54 -30.35 20.92
N TYR A 15 -16.75 -30.27 20.36
CA TYR A 15 -17.92 -31.07 20.73
C TYR A 15 -18.27 -32.05 19.60
N PRO A 16 -17.96 -33.36 19.75
CA PRO A 16 -18.27 -34.36 18.74
C PRO A 16 -19.74 -34.80 18.73
N VAL A 17 -20.48 -34.59 19.82
CA VAL A 17 -21.84 -35.12 19.99
C VAL A 17 -22.84 -34.02 20.32
N GLN A 18 -23.85 -33.83 19.48
CA GLN A 18 -24.88 -32.83 19.68
C GLN A 18 -25.69 -33.11 20.95
N GLY A 19 -25.93 -32.07 21.75
CA GLY A 19 -26.71 -32.17 22.99
C GLY A 19 -25.98 -32.77 24.19
N GLN A 20 -24.71 -33.18 24.04
CA GLN A 20 -23.91 -33.76 25.12
C GLN A 20 -22.68 -32.90 25.44
N PRO A 21 -22.83 -31.71 26.06
CA PRO A 21 -21.74 -30.75 26.23
C PRO A 21 -20.62 -31.24 27.15
N LYS A 22 -20.85 -32.29 27.96
CA LYS A 22 -19.81 -32.92 28.79
C LYS A 22 -18.86 -33.82 28.00
N ILE A 23 -19.24 -34.21 26.77
CA ILE A 23 -18.35 -34.92 25.84
C ILE A 23 -17.69 -33.85 24.98
N ASN A 24 -16.51 -33.41 25.41
CA ASN A 24 -15.72 -32.42 24.71
C ASN A 24 -14.23 -32.61 25.01
N GLN A 25 -13.40 -32.07 24.13
CA GLN A 25 -11.96 -31.94 24.33
C GLN A 25 -11.47 -30.67 23.62
N ALA A 26 -10.46 -30.02 24.17
CA ALA A 26 -9.67 -29.01 23.48
C ALA A 26 -8.27 -29.58 23.25
N PRO A 27 -7.93 -30.00 22.01
CA PRO A 27 -6.56 -30.32 21.64
C PRO A 27 -5.73 -29.03 21.51
N ASP A 28 -4.44 -29.11 21.83
CA ASP A 28 -3.51 -27.99 21.64
C ASP A 28 -3.40 -27.61 20.16
N VAL A 29 -3.51 -28.60 19.26
CA VAL A 29 -3.78 -28.37 17.84
C VAL A 29 -4.76 -29.41 17.32
N MET A 30 -5.77 -28.96 16.59
CA MET A 30 -6.62 -29.81 15.76
C MET A 30 -6.47 -29.40 14.29
N VAL A 31 -6.47 -30.38 13.39
CA VAL A 31 -6.50 -30.19 11.94
C VAL A 31 -7.72 -30.87 11.37
N VAL A 32 -8.51 -30.09 10.64
CA VAL A 32 -9.70 -30.57 9.94
C VAL A 32 -9.58 -30.30 8.45
N ILE A 33 -9.31 -31.36 7.70
CA ILE A 33 -9.19 -31.34 6.24
C ILE A 33 -10.60 -31.40 5.64
N GLY A 34 -10.90 -30.53 4.68
CA GLY A 34 -12.24 -30.38 4.10
C GLY A 34 -13.11 -29.33 4.81
N ARG A 35 -12.55 -28.58 5.77
CA ARG A 35 -13.24 -27.44 6.41
C ARG A 35 -12.57 -26.12 6.08
N PRO A 36 -13.35 -25.07 5.73
CA PRO A 36 -12.78 -23.79 5.43
C PRO A 36 -12.17 -23.14 6.68
N LYS A 37 -11.13 -22.33 6.43
CA LYS A 37 -10.59 -21.39 7.41
C LYS A 37 -11.69 -20.43 7.89
N GLY A 38 -11.65 -20.08 9.17
CA GLY A 38 -12.63 -19.16 9.75
C GLY A 38 -12.57 -19.18 11.27
N HIS A 39 -12.87 -18.04 11.88
CA HIS A 39 -12.94 -17.93 13.33
C HIS A 39 -14.14 -18.73 13.86
N ARG A 40 -13.93 -19.47 14.95
CA ARG A 40 -14.95 -20.25 15.65
C ARG A 40 -14.75 -20.09 17.16
N PRO A 41 -15.81 -19.86 17.96
CA PRO A 41 -15.70 -19.89 19.42
C PRO A 41 -15.60 -21.33 19.97
N SER A 42 -16.10 -22.31 19.22
CA SER A 42 -15.96 -23.75 19.48
C SER A 42 -16.15 -24.51 18.18
N TYR A 43 -15.58 -25.71 18.10
CA TYR A 43 -15.79 -26.62 16.98
C TYR A 43 -16.91 -27.60 17.33
N LYS A 44 -18.04 -27.54 16.63
CA LYS A 44 -19.20 -28.40 16.87
C LYS A 44 -19.42 -29.27 15.66
N THR A 45 -19.17 -30.57 15.75
CA THR A 45 -19.18 -31.49 14.59
C THR A 45 -20.47 -31.38 13.78
N TRP A 46 -21.64 -31.24 14.41
CA TRP A 46 -22.94 -31.12 13.74
C TRP A 46 -23.16 -29.79 13.00
N VAL A 47 -22.38 -28.75 13.29
CA VAL A 47 -22.37 -27.47 12.55
C VAL A 47 -21.33 -27.53 11.41
N GLU A 48 -20.42 -28.51 11.45
CA GLU A 48 -19.27 -28.62 10.57
C GLU A 48 -19.40 -29.79 9.60
N ASP A 49 -20.61 -30.00 9.09
CA ASP A 49 -20.96 -31.07 8.14
C ASP A 49 -20.61 -32.48 8.64
N ASN A 50 -20.70 -32.67 9.96
CA ASN A 50 -20.35 -33.91 10.66
C ASN A 50 -18.89 -34.35 10.48
N LEU A 51 -17.99 -33.40 10.22
CA LEU A 51 -16.57 -33.68 10.08
C LEU A 51 -15.85 -33.47 11.41
N ASN A 52 -15.24 -34.54 11.93
CA ASN A 52 -14.36 -34.47 13.09
C ASN A 52 -12.93 -34.08 12.69
N PRO A 53 -12.10 -33.56 13.60
CA PRO A 53 -10.66 -33.46 13.38
C PRO A 53 -10.05 -34.80 12.98
N GLN A 54 -9.23 -34.78 11.92
CA GLN A 54 -8.48 -35.96 11.47
C GLN A 54 -7.13 -36.07 12.19
N VAL A 55 -6.50 -34.93 12.50
CA VAL A 55 -5.20 -34.92 13.18
C VAL A 55 -5.28 -34.07 14.44
N THR A 56 -4.76 -34.58 15.55
CA THR A 56 -4.65 -33.84 16.81
C THR A 56 -3.22 -33.88 17.36
N PHE A 57 -2.82 -32.79 18.00
CA PHE A 57 -1.56 -32.68 18.73
C PHE A 57 -1.83 -32.28 20.17
N GLU A 58 -1.00 -32.82 21.06
CA GLU A 58 -0.95 -32.51 22.48
C GLU A 58 0.50 -32.28 22.91
N ILE A 59 0.70 -31.32 23.78
CA ILE A 59 1.96 -30.91 24.37
C ILE A 59 1.78 -31.04 25.87
N ALA A 60 2.41 -32.06 26.46
CA ALA A 60 2.24 -32.34 27.88
C ALA A 60 2.75 -31.18 28.73
N SER A 61 1.90 -30.70 29.64
CA SER A 61 2.31 -29.78 30.70
C SER A 61 2.76 -30.55 31.95
N HIS A 62 3.43 -29.85 32.87
CA HIS A 62 3.91 -30.42 34.14
C HIS A 62 2.80 -31.05 35.00
N THR A 63 1.55 -30.61 34.84
CA THR A 63 0.41 -31.10 35.61
C THR A 63 -0.32 -32.26 34.94
N ASN A 64 -0.04 -32.55 33.66
CA ASN A 64 -0.71 -33.64 32.97
C ASN A 64 -0.18 -34.99 33.40
N THR A 65 -1.09 -35.96 33.49
CA THR A 65 -0.73 -37.34 33.82
C THR A 65 -0.63 -38.20 32.56
N ILE A 66 0.15 -39.28 32.62
CA ILE A 66 0.21 -40.28 31.54
C ILE A 66 -1.18 -40.83 31.27
N LYS A 67 -1.94 -41.13 32.32
CA LYS A 67 -3.32 -41.61 32.22
C LYS A 67 -4.20 -40.65 31.42
N GLU A 68 -4.16 -39.37 31.75
CA GLU A 68 -4.94 -38.35 31.04
C GLU A 68 -4.62 -38.32 29.54
N LEU A 69 -3.32 -38.31 29.19
CA LEU A 69 -2.88 -38.10 27.81
C LEU A 69 -2.89 -39.37 26.95
N GLU A 70 -2.50 -40.50 27.52
CA GLU A 70 -2.28 -41.77 26.80
C GLU A 70 -3.41 -42.79 27.00
N GLU A 71 -4.35 -42.55 27.92
CA GLU A 71 -5.55 -43.38 28.10
C GLU A 71 -6.83 -42.60 27.84
N ASP A 72 -7.09 -41.54 28.61
CA ASP A 72 -8.38 -40.83 28.57
C ASP A 72 -8.55 -40.05 27.25
N LYS A 73 -7.57 -39.20 26.88
CA LYS A 73 -7.57 -38.47 25.60
C LYS A 73 -7.42 -39.42 24.41
N LEU A 74 -6.52 -40.40 24.48
CA LEU A 74 -6.36 -41.41 23.42
C LEU A 74 -7.69 -42.11 23.13
N LYS A 75 -8.43 -42.53 24.18
CA LYS A 75 -9.74 -43.15 24.04
C LYS A 75 -10.77 -42.20 23.44
N PHE A 76 -10.78 -40.93 23.86
CA PHE A 76 -11.66 -39.91 23.28
C PHE A 76 -11.40 -39.75 21.78
N TYR A 77 -10.15 -39.54 21.38
CA TYR A 77 -9.74 -39.38 19.98
C TYR A 77 -10.04 -40.63 19.14
N GLN A 78 -9.78 -41.81 19.69
CA GLN A 78 -10.14 -43.07 19.06
C GLN A 78 -11.65 -43.17 18.81
N THR A 79 -12.46 -42.86 19.83
CA THR A 79 -13.93 -42.94 19.77
C THR A 79 -14.52 -41.98 18.74
N HIS A 80 -13.90 -40.82 18.54
CA HIS A 80 -14.42 -39.75 17.69
C HIS A 80 -13.74 -39.66 16.32
N GLY A 81 -13.07 -40.73 15.88
CA GLY A 81 -12.62 -40.85 14.49
C GLY A 81 -11.35 -40.08 14.14
N VAL A 82 -10.58 -39.59 15.13
CA VAL A 82 -9.26 -38.99 14.89
C VAL A 82 -8.35 -40.03 14.24
N GLU A 83 -7.67 -39.67 13.18
CA GLU A 83 -6.84 -40.57 12.38
C GLU A 83 -5.38 -40.57 12.82
N GLU A 84 -4.89 -39.43 13.27
CA GLU A 84 -3.52 -39.26 13.76
C GLU A 84 -3.54 -38.47 15.07
N TYR A 85 -2.93 -39.03 16.11
CA TYR A 85 -2.77 -38.36 17.39
C TYR A 85 -1.29 -38.30 17.74
N TYR A 86 -0.76 -37.10 17.94
CA TYR A 86 0.64 -36.86 18.30
C TYR A 86 0.74 -36.24 19.69
N LEU A 87 1.65 -36.75 20.51
CA LEU A 87 1.91 -36.27 21.86
C LEU A 87 3.40 -35.97 22.03
N PHE A 88 3.72 -34.75 22.44
CA PHE A 88 5.06 -34.36 22.84
C PHE A 88 5.11 -33.98 24.31
N ASP A 89 5.98 -34.61 25.08
CA ASP A 89 6.26 -34.28 26.48
C ASP A 89 7.65 -33.64 26.57
N PRO A 90 7.75 -32.30 26.66
CA PRO A 90 9.05 -31.61 26.74
C PRO A 90 9.80 -31.95 28.02
N ASN A 91 9.09 -32.17 29.13
CA ASN A 91 9.70 -32.45 30.43
C ASN A 91 10.41 -33.80 30.48
N ARG A 92 9.89 -34.77 29.72
CA ARG A 92 10.46 -36.12 29.61
C ARG A 92 11.21 -36.35 28.30
N THR A 93 11.22 -35.35 27.41
CA THR A 93 11.74 -35.44 26.05
C THR A 93 11.19 -36.68 25.33
N LYS A 94 9.86 -36.85 25.37
CA LYS A 94 9.17 -37.98 24.74
C LYS A 94 8.25 -37.51 23.64
N LEU A 95 8.51 -38.00 22.44
CA LEU A 95 7.59 -37.89 21.31
C LEU A 95 6.91 -39.24 21.09
N LYS A 96 5.59 -39.24 21.10
CA LYS A 96 4.73 -40.39 20.84
C LYS A 96 3.71 -40.04 19.78
N GLY A 97 3.23 -41.06 19.08
CA GLY A 97 2.15 -40.88 18.11
C GLY A 97 1.35 -42.17 17.97
N TRP A 98 0.13 -42.01 17.52
CA TRP A 98 -0.78 -43.11 17.19
C TRP A 98 -1.40 -42.85 15.82
N LEU A 99 -1.44 -43.91 15.02
CA LEU A 99 -2.07 -43.91 13.70
C LEU A 99 -3.31 -44.80 13.74
N ARG A 100 -4.39 -44.35 13.11
CA ARG A 100 -5.62 -45.13 13.04
C ARG A 100 -5.46 -46.33 12.12
N SER A 101 -5.77 -47.50 12.68
CA SER A 101 -5.94 -48.76 11.98
C SER A 101 -7.36 -49.26 12.28
N SER A 102 -8.23 -49.18 11.27
CA SER A 102 -9.68 -49.41 11.42
C SER A 102 -10.29 -48.56 12.56
N GLU A 103 -10.77 -49.20 13.63
CA GLU A 103 -11.46 -48.53 14.74
C GLU A 103 -10.52 -48.12 15.89
N LYS A 104 -9.22 -48.39 15.78
CA LYS A 104 -8.26 -48.18 16.86
C LYS A 104 -7.13 -47.23 16.47
N LEU A 105 -6.65 -46.48 17.45
CA LEU A 105 -5.41 -45.71 17.36
C LEU A 105 -4.26 -46.60 17.86
N GLU A 106 -3.39 -47.04 16.95
CA GLU A 106 -2.27 -47.91 17.24
C GLU A 106 -0.98 -47.11 17.39
N PRO A 107 -0.12 -47.44 18.37
CA PRO A 107 1.11 -46.68 18.61
C PRO A 107 2.06 -46.78 17.40
N ILE A 108 2.62 -45.65 17.01
CA ILE A 108 3.67 -45.57 16.00
C ILE A 108 4.99 -45.99 16.66
N PRO A 109 5.64 -47.09 16.23
CA PRO A 109 6.82 -47.61 16.92
C PRO A 109 8.04 -46.69 16.86
N GLN A 110 8.18 -45.91 15.79
CA GLN A 110 9.32 -45.04 15.53
C GLN A 110 8.82 -43.64 15.12
N MET A 111 8.92 -42.68 16.03
CA MET A 111 8.49 -41.30 15.79
C MET A 111 9.56 -40.41 15.15
N LEU A 112 10.85 -40.64 15.43
CA LEU A 112 11.91 -39.84 14.81
C LEU A 112 12.01 -40.19 13.33
N GLY A 113 11.91 -39.18 12.46
CA GLY A 113 11.80 -39.33 11.02
C GLY A 113 10.41 -39.77 10.54
N TRP A 114 9.41 -39.86 11.42
CA TRP A 114 8.04 -40.20 11.03
C TRP A 114 7.46 -39.10 10.15
N VAL A 115 6.77 -39.50 9.07
CA VAL A 115 6.05 -38.58 8.17
C VAL A 115 4.56 -38.78 8.36
N SER A 116 3.84 -37.72 8.75
CA SER A 116 2.38 -37.75 8.88
C SER A 116 1.72 -38.08 7.53
N PRO A 117 0.90 -39.14 7.42
CA PRO A 117 0.17 -39.46 6.20
C PRO A 117 -0.78 -38.36 5.71
N ARG A 118 -1.45 -37.66 6.63
CA ARG A 118 -2.40 -36.58 6.30
C ARG A 118 -1.73 -35.24 6.04
N LEU A 119 -0.65 -34.93 6.74
CA LEU A 119 -0.03 -33.59 6.71
C LEU A 119 1.26 -33.54 5.88
N GLY A 120 1.94 -34.68 5.67
CA GLY A 120 3.24 -34.75 5.00
C GLY A 120 4.39 -34.12 5.78
N ILE A 121 4.17 -33.74 7.05
CA ILE A 121 5.21 -33.16 7.91
C ILE A 121 6.06 -34.27 8.53
N THR A 122 7.36 -34.00 8.70
CA THR A 122 8.29 -34.93 9.34
C THR A 122 8.59 -34.51 10.78
N PHE A 123 8.65 -35.46 11.70
CA PHE A 123 8.93 -35.24 13.12
C PHE A 123 10.37 -35.60 13.47
N ASP A 124 11.02 -34.75 14.26
CA ASP A 124 12.36 -35.01 14.78
C ASP A 124 12.58 -34.41 16.19
N LEU A 125 13.66 -34.81 16.85
CA LEU A 125 14.12 -34.23 18.12
C LEU A 125 15.56 -33.75 17.97
N VAL A 126 15.77 -32.45 18.04
CA VAL A 126 17.09 -31.82 18.01
C VAL A 126 17.33 -31.14 19.35
N GLU A 127 18.41 -31.50 20.04
CA GLU A 127 18.74 -30.97 21.36
C GLU A 127 17.56 -31.08 22.37
N SER A 128 16.81 -32.18 22.29
CA SER A 128 15.62 -32.46 23.12
C SER A 128 14.38 -31.60 22.82
N GLU A 129 14.41 -30.77 21.79
CA GLU A 129 13.27 -29.97 21.33
C GLU A 129 12.57 -30.64 20.14
N LEU A 130 11.24 -30.53 20.08
CA LEU A 130 10.46 -30.98 18.94
C LEU A 130 10.74 -30.09 17.72
N VAL A 131 11.22 -30.71 16.66
CA VAL A 131 11.42 -30.06 15.36
C VAL A 131 10.51 -30.71 14.33
N LEU A 132 9.79 -29.87 13.58
CA LEU A 132 8.94 -30.30 12.47
C LEU A 132 9.53 -29.80 11.16
N TYR A 133 9.43 -30.63 10.13
CA TYR A 133 9.82 -30.27 8.76
C TYR A 133 8.61 -30.32 7.83
N TYR A 134 8.55 -29.34 6.94
CA TYR A 134 7.61 -29.32 5.83
C TYR A 134 7.90 -30.46 4.84
N PRO A 135 6.94 -30.81 3.96
CA PRO A 135 7.16 -31.83 2.93
C PRO A 135 8.35 -31.55 1.99
N ASN A 136 8.78 -30.29 1.87
CA ASN A 136 9.95 -29.89 1.08
C ASN A 136 11.29 -30.02 1.86
N GLY A 137 11.26 -30.48 3.11
CA GLY A 137 12.43 -30.62 3.98
C GLY A 137 12.83 -29.34 4.73
N GLU A 138 12.12 -28.22 4.55
CA GLU A 138 12.38 -27.01 5.32
C GLU A 138 11.87 -27.14 6.75
N ARG A 139 12.63 -26.63 7.72
CA ARG A 139 12.22 -26.62 9.12
C ARG A 139 11.07 -25.63 9.34
N PHE A 140 10.12 -25.99 10.21
CA PHE A 140 9.12 -25.07 10.72
C PHE A 140 9.80 -23.94 11.51
N ALA A 141 9.49 -22.69 11.14
CA ALA A 141 9.96 -21.54 11.89
C ALA A 141 9.34 -21.55 13.30
N THR A 142 10.16 -21.26 14.29
CA THR A 142 9.70 -20.98 15.65
C THR A 142 8.86 -19.72 15.68
N TYR A 143 8.06 -19.56 16.74
CA TYR A 143 7.25 -18.35 16.91
C TYR A 143 8.10 -17.07 16.91
N LEU A 144 9.27 -17.10 17.54
CA LEU A 144 10.19 -15.95 17.57
C LEU A 144 10.70 -15.61 16.17
N GLU A 145 11.14 -16.60 15.39
CA GLU A 145 11.59 -16.37 14.00
C GLU A 145 10.46 -15.81 13.13
N ILE A 146 9.21 -16.27 13.32
CA ILE A 146 8.04 -15.73 12.60
C ILE A 146 7.82 -14.25 12.95
N VAL A 147 7.91 -13.89 14.23
CA VAL A 147 7.77 -12.50 14.69
C VAL A 147 8.90 -11.62 14.14
N GLU A 148 10.15 -12.08 14.23
CA GLU A 148 11.31 -11.36 13.70
C GLU A 148 11.21 -11.14 12.19
N GLN A 149 10.82 -12.16 11.42
CA GLN A 149 10.58 -12.04 9.99
C GLN A 149 9.48 -11.03 9.67
N ARG A 150 8.38 -11.04 10.43
CA ARG A 150 7.29 -10.07 10.28
C ARG A 150 7.78 -8.65 10.55
N ASP A 151 8.54 -8.46 11.62
CA ASP A 151 9.01 -7.14 12.04
C ASP A 151 10.05 -6.58 11.05
N MET A 152 10.96 -7.42 10.54
CA MET A 152 11.88 -7.05 9.46
C MET A 152 11.12 -6.68 8.17
N ALA A 153 10.13 -7.48 7.78
CA ALA A 153 9.31 -7.19 6.61
C ALA A 153 8.50 -5.89 6.79
N GLN A 154 8.06 -5.59 8.01
CA GLN A 154 7.38 -4.33 8.33
C GLN A 154 8.34 -3.14 8.18
N GLN A 155 9.54 -3.22 8.78
CA GLN A 155 10.55 -2.18 8.67
C GLN A 155 10.95 -1.91 7.21
N GLN A 156 11.12 -2.96 6.40
CA GLN A 156 11.41 -2.81 4.97
C GLN A 156 10.28 -2.10 4.23
N ARG A 157 9.01 -2.43 4.52
CA ARG A 157 7.86 -1.74 3.93
C ARG A 157 7.79 -0.27 4.33
N ASP A 158 8.06 0.03 5.59
CA ASP A 158 8.04 1.40 6.10
C ASP A 158 9.16 2.23 5.48
N MET A 159 10.37 1.68 5.36
CA MET A 159 11.49 2.33 4.64
C MET A 159 11.18 2.55 3.17
N ALA A 160 10.61 1.55 2.48
CA ALA A 160 10.21 1.68 1.09
C ALA A 160 9.10 2.74 0.91
N GLN A 161 8.18 2.85 1.88
CA GLN A 161 7.15 3.89 1.87
C GLN A 161 7.78 5.27 2.05
N GLN A 162 8.66 5.45 3.02
CA GLN A 162 9.35 6.72 3.27
C GLN A 162 10.17 7.17 2.05
N GLN A 163 10.85 6.25 1.38
CA GLN A 163 11.57 6.55 0.13
C GLN A 163 10.63 7.01 -0.98
N ARG A 164 9.45 6.38 -1.11
CA ARG A 164 8.43 6.79 -2.09
C ARG A 164 7.89 8.18 -1.78
N ASP A 165 7.64 8.48 -0.51
CA ASP A 165 7.13 9.79 -0.09
C ASP A 165 8.16 10.90 -0.34
N VAL A 166 9.44 10.66 -0.02
CA VAL A 166 10.54 11.60 -0.33
C VAL A 166 10.68 11.81 -1.84
N ALA A 167 10.65 10.74 -2.63
CA ALA A 167 10.72 10.84 -4.09
C ALA A 167 9.51 11.59 -4.66
N GLN A 168 8.32 11.43 -4.06
CA GLN A 168 7.13 12.17 -4.46
C GLN A 168 7.28 13.66 -4.14
N GLN A 169 7.70 14.01 -2.93
CA GLN A 169 7.94 15.41 -2.54
C GLN A 169 8.98 16.09 -3.45
N GLN A 170 10.05 15.38 -3.81
CA GLN A 170 11.05 15.92 -4.75
C GLN A 170 10.45 16.18 -6.14
N ARG A 171 9.59 15.28 -6.64
CA ARG A 171 8.90 15.48 -7.91
C ARG A 171 7.94 16.66 -7.86
N ASP A 172 7.17 16.79 -6.79
CA ASP A 172 6.22 17.89 -6.62
C ASP A 172 6.95 19.24 -6.54
N MET A 173 8.07 19.31 -5.79
CA MET A 173 8.90 20.51 -5.74
C MET A 173 9.51 20.85 -7.11
N ALA A 174 10.01 19.86 -7.85
CA ALA A 174 10.53 20.08 -9.19
C ALA A 174 9.44 20.57 -10.16
N GLN A 175 8.22 20.04 -10.06
CA GLN A 175 7.08 20.51 -10.84
C GLN A 175 6.72 21.96 -10.51
N GLN A 176 6.69 22.32 -9.22
CA GLN A 176 6.44 23.69 -8.78
C GLN A 176 7.51 24.67 -9.27
N GLN A 177 8.80 24.27 -9.26
CA GLN A 177 9.88 25.10 -9.80
C GLN A 177 9.71 25.33 -11.30
N VAL A 178 9.41 24.28 -12.07
CA VAL A 178 9.15 24.39 -13.52
C VAL A 178 7.94 25.27 -13.79
N GLU A 179 6.87 25.16 -13.01
CA GLU A 179 5.68 26.01 -13.15
C GLU A 179 5.97 27.47 -12.81
N PHE A 180 6.75 27.73 -11.75
CA PHE A 180 7.18 29.08 -11.37
C PHE A 180 8.06 29.72 -12.46
N GLU A 181 9.06 29.00 -12.97
CA GLU A 181 9.89 29.48 -14.08
C GLU A 181 9.08 29.76 -15.34
N ARG A 182 8.04 28.95 -15.62
CA ARG A 182 7.13 29.19 -16.76
C ARG A 182 6.36 30.50 -16.56
N LEU A 183 5.78 30.72 -15.39
CA LEU A 183 5.04 31.94 -15.05
C LEU A 183 5.94 33.19 -15.14
N GLU A 184 7.17 33.13 -14.63
CA GLU A 184 8.12 34.25 -14.75
C GLU A 184 8.45 34.56 -16.21
N LYS A 185 8.64 33.53 -17.05
CA LYS A 185 8.88 33.72 -18.49
C LYS A 185 7.68 34.31 -19.21
N GLU A 186 6.47 33.86 -18.89
CA GLU A 186 5.23 34.43 -19.44
C GLU A 186 5.09 35.90 -19.06
N GLN A 187 5.28 36.26 -17.79
CA GLN A 187 5.24 37.66 -17.34
C GLN A 187 6.31 38.53 -18.01
N ALA A 188 7.53 38.01 -18.16
CA ALA A 188 8.60 38.73 -18.85
C ALA A 188 8.30 38.97 -20.34
N GLN A 189 7.65 38.00 -21.00
CA GLN A 189 7.21 38.13 -22.39
C GLN A 189 6.10 39.17 -22.52
N GLU A 190 5.09 39.12 -21.65
CA GLU A 190 3.99 40.11 -21.63
C GLU A 190 4.52 41.53 -21.40
N ALA A 191 5.44 41.72 -20.44
CA ALA A 191 6.05 43.02 -20.17
C ALA A 191 6.86 43.55 -21.37
N LEU A 192 7.59 42.67 -22.05
CA LEU A 192 8.33 43.04 -23.26
C LEU A 192 7.39 43.43 -24.41
N GLU A 193 6.27 42.72 -24.57
CA GLU A 193 5.27 43.01 -25.58
C GLU A 193 4.58 44.35 -25.31
N GLN A 194 4.19 44.63 -24.06
CA GLN A 194 3.67 45.93 -23.64
C GLN A 194 4.65 47.06 -23.93
N GLN A 195 5.94 46.90 -23.58
CA GLN A 195 6.96 47.91 -23.84
C GLN A 195 7.14 48.17 -25.35
N ARG A 196 7.04 47.13 -26.18
CA ARG A 196 7.09 47.29 -27.65
C ARG A 196 5.89 48.07 -28.17
N LEU A 197 4.71 47.77 -27.66
CA LEU A 197 3.48 48.47 -28.04
C LEU A 197 3.53 49.95 -27.65
N GLU A 198 3.95 50.26 -26.41
CA GLU A 198 4.13 51.64 -25.94
C GLU A 198 5.15 52.42 -26.78
N LYS A 199 6.28 51.79 -27.12
CA LYS A 199 7.29 52.42 -28.00
C LYS A 199 6.75 52.68 -29.41
N ALA A 200 5.99 51.75 -29.97
CA ALA A 200 5.37 51.93 -31.28
C ALA A 200 4.35 53.09 -31.27
N GLN A 201 3.48 53.15 -30.25
CA GLN A 201 2.53 54.24 -30.07
C GLN A 201 3.23 55.60 -29.89
N ALA A 202 4.31 55.65 -29.10
CA ALA A 202 5.09 56.86 -28.91
C ALA A 202 5.78 57.32 -30.21
N GLN A 203 6.27 56.39 -31.03
CA GLN A 203 6.83 56.71 -32.35
C GLN A 203 5.76 57.26 -33.30
N GLU A 204 4.59 56.62 -33.34
CA GLU A 204 3.47 57.07 -34.17
C GLU A 204 2.98 58.47 -33.77
N ALA A 205 2.83 58.73 -32.46
CA ALA A 205 2.46 60.05 -31.96
C ALA A 205 3.51 61.13 -32.30
N LEU A 206 4.80 60.80 -32.22
CA LEU A 206 5.87 61.72 -32.61
C LEU A 206 5.86 62.01 -34.11
N GLU A 207 5.56 61.01 -34.94
CA GLU A 207 5.45 61.16 -36.39
C GLU A 207 4.23 62.02 -36.77
N GLN A 208 3.08 61.79 -36.14
CA GLN A 208 1.89 62.65 -36.30
C GLN A 208 2.19 64.09 -35.91
N GLN A 209 2.82 64.33 -34.76
CA GLN A 209 3.18 65.67 -34.32
C GLN A 209 4.16 66.37 -35.29
N ARG A 210 5.09 65.61 -35.88
CA ARG A 210 5.99 66.13 -36.93
C ARG A 210 5.23 66.52 -38.18
N LEU A 211 4.28 65.68 -38.61
CA LEU A 211 3.45 65.94 -39.78
C LEU A 211 2.57 67.18 -39.57
N GLU A 212 1.92 67.30 -38.41
CA GLU A 212 1.11 68.47 -38.04
C GLU A 212 1.94 69.76 -38.01
N LYS A 213 3.14 69.71 -37.41
CA LYS A 213 4.05 70.87 -37.41
C LYS A 213 4.48 71.27 -38.82
N ALA A 214 4.77 70.31 -39.68
CA ALA A 214 5.14 70.58 -41.08
C ALA A 214 3.98 71.23 -41.84
N GLN A 215 2.75 70.70 -41.68
CA GLN A 215 1.54 71.27 -42.29
C GLN A 215 1.24 72.68 -41.77
N ALA A 216 1.39 72.92 -40.46
CA ALA A 216 1.19 74.25 -39.88
C ALA A 216 2.22 75.27 -40.39
N GLN A 217 3.49 74.85 -40.57
CA GLN A 217 4.53 75.69 -41.17
C GLN A 217 4.21 76.02 -42.62
N GLU A 218 3.80 75.03 -43.42
CA GLU A 218 3.43 75.22 -44.82
C GLU A 218 2.21 76.16 -44.97
N ALA A 219 1.20 76.00 -44.11
CA ALA A 219 0.03 76.89 -44.07
C ALA A 219 0.42 78.34 -43.71
N LEU A 220 1.31 78.52 -42.73
CA LEU A 220 1.82 79.84 -42.35
C LEU A 220 2.64 80.49 -43.47
N GLU A 221 3.46 79.72 -44.19
CA GLU A 221 4.20 80.22 -45.36
C GLU A 221 3.26 80.63 -46.50
N LEU A 222 2.21 79.84 -46.75
CA LEU A 222 1.19 80.16 -47.74
C LEU A 222 0.43 81.44 -47.36
N GLU A 223 0.05 81.60 -46.10
CA GLU A 223 -0.63 82.79 -45.59
C GLU A 223 0.27 84.04 -45.70
N ARG A 224 1.54 83.94 -45.30
CA ARG A 224 2.54 85.00 -45.48
C ARG A 224 2.69 85.39 -46.95
N SER A 225 2.72 84.40 -47.84
CA SER A 225 2.82 84.63 -49.28
C SER A 225 1.56 85.32 -49.83
N ARG A 226 0.36 84.92 -49.40
CA ARG A 226 -0.91 85.60 -49.74
C ARG A 226 -0.95 87.03 -49.23
N MET A 227 -0.56 87.26 -47.98
CA MET A 227 -0.52 88.59 -47.38
C MET A 227 0.44 89.51 -48.16
N LYS A 228 1.62 88.99 -48.51
CA LYS A 228 2.59 89.72 -49.34
C LYS A 228 2.01 90.07 -50.72
N ALA A 229 1.35 89.13 -51.39
CA ALA A 229 0.71 89.37 -52.68
C ALA A 229 -0.45 90.39 -52.59
N LEU A 230 -1.26 90.35 -51.53
CA LEU A 230 -2.35 91.30 -51.29
C LEU A 230 -1.80 92.73 -51.08
N LEU A 231 -0.74 92.87 -50.27
CA LEU A 231 -0.06 94.16 -50.06
C LEU A 231 0.51 94.72 -51.37
N GLU A 232 1.07 93.86 -52.24
CA GLU A 232 1.58 94.25 -53.54
C GLU A 232 0.45 94.69 -54.49
N GLN A 233 -0.71 94.03 -54.45
CA GLN A 233 -1.89 94.37 -55.22
C GLN A 233 -2.55 95.69 -54.74
N LEU A 234 -2.62 95.94 -53.43
CA LEU A 234 -3.08 97.20 -52.85
C LEU A 234 -2.18 98.37 -53.24
N LYS A 235 -0.85 98.18 -53.22
CA LYS A 235 0.12 99.17 -53.74
C LYS A 235 -0.08 99.45 -55.22
N ALA A 236 -0.33 98.41 -56.05
CA ALA A 236 -0.59 98.58 -57.48
C ALA A 236 -1.90 99.34 -57.79
N GLN A 237 -2.86 99.34 -56.86
CA GLN A 237 -4.12 100.12 -56.95
C GLN A 237 -4.00 101.54 -56.37
N GLY A 238 -2.82 101.96 -55.90
CA GLY A 238 -2.57 103.32 -55.41
C GLY A 238 -2.95 103.56 -53.95
N ILE A 239 -3.20 102.50 -53.17
CA ILE A 239 -3.49 102.57 -51.73
C ILE A 239 -2.19 102.24 -50.97
N ASN A 240 -1.71 103.17 -50.12
CA ASN A 240 -0.48 102.97 -49.35
C ASN A 240 -0.80 102.19 -48.06
N PRO A 241 -0.28 100.96 -47.88
CA PRO A 241 -0.67 100.11 -46.75
C PRO A 241 -0.26 100.64 -45.38
N GLU A 242 0.70 101.56 -45.30
CA GLU A 242 1.17 102.15 -44.03
C GLU A 242 0.20 103.20 -43.45
N ASP A 243 -0.84 103.61 -44.19
CA ASP A 243 -1.87 104.54 -43.70
C ASP A 243 -2.97 103.84 -42.87
N PHE A 244 -2.95 102.50 -42.83
CA PHE A 244 -3.83 101.69 -42.00
C PHE A 244 -2.97 100.81 -41.11
N ASP A 245 -2.93 101.11 -39.81
CA ASP A 245 -2.35 100.23 -38.79
C ASP A 245 -3.10 98.89 -38.81
N LEU A 246 -2.52 97.90 -39.49
CA LEU A 246 -2.94 96.50 -39.53
C LEU A 246 -2.01 95.65 -38.68
#